data_AF-A0AAV9FQM0-F1
#
_entry.id   AF-A0AAV9FQM0-F1
#
_cell.length_a   1.000
_cell.length_b   1.000
_cell.length_c   1.000
_cell.angle_alpha   90.00
_cell.angle_beta   90.00
_cell.angle_gamma   90.00
#
_symmetry.space_group_name_H-M   'P 1'
#
loop_
_entity.id
_entity.type
_entity.pdbx_description
1 polymer ?
#
loop_
_entity_poly.entity_id
_entity_poly.type
_entity_poly.pdbx_seq_one_letter_code
_entity_poly.pdbx_strand_id
1 'polypeptide(L)'
;MRLERLGDILTIQKGKKHSIAHDITTSSTRLLQIEDLRNDNQLKYTNDTNGVLATEEDLMIVWDGANAGTVGYGKRGFIGSTISVLKKKDQDSFDTRFLGKFLQSQFSMLRKKTSGTTIPHIDRSILENIFIPVLNLSDQIHIAHILSQAEALIAQRKESIRLLDELVKSKFLEMFGDPVKNDEFKLSEICIKITDGTHDTPERLKEGIKFITGKHIREAFIDYDNSDYVTEEIHKEIYRRCNPEYGDILYTNIGVNLGTAAMNTVHYQFSMKNVALLKLRKNRISPRYIEKYLNYFREKIINDNSAGGAQRFLSLSQINSIKIYLPNFQVQYQFEDFVEKIELQKVRMRKSLKDLETLYSSLSQKAFNGELMINQKSSSKVSTPRITPETSLHVIATDSNKERTTLQKVDKAKSTLISKKEEQSFLKRKILGSYIINQSLEDSQFGDVKFEKLLHLSEYLILKRNFGQHYVQKVAGPYDNKFTILFFQQIEKDRWFRRTKKEKQFHFQKGEKHESSTKAYNYFSEQELGFVQSLIQLFKKANYEKVEVVSTLYAVWNNRIIKGEPIEDNLLKEDFLNWDLQKTKYKDRLDKALAWMREKNLVPDGWGPLIEKTK
;
A
#
# COMPACT_ATOMS: atom_id res chain seq x y z
N MET A 1 -18.56 -30.00 -16.57
CA MET A 1 -18.91 -28.94 -15.59
C MET A 1 -20.36 -28.53 -15.84
N ARG A 2 -21.21 -28.54 -14.80
CA ARG A 2 -22.59 -28.05 -14.87
C ARG A 2 -22.58 -26.52 -14.80
N LEU A 3 -23.41 -25.87 -15.62
CA LEU A 3 -23.59 -24.42 -15.64
C LEU A 3 -25.04 -24.10 -15.31
N GLU A 4 -25.27 -22.99 -14.62
CA GLU A 4 -26.62 -22.46 -14.34
C GLU A 4 -26.71 -20.99 -14.72
N ARG A 5 -27.91 -20.53 -15.11
CA ARG A 5 -28.12 -19.12 -15.44
C ARG A 5 -28.29 -18.33 -14.16
N LEU A 6 -27.74 -17.12 -14.12
CA LEU A 6 -27.89 -16.23 -12.96
C LEU A 6 -29.37 -15.92 -12.66
N GLY A 7 -30.23 -15.81 -13.68
CA GLY A 7 -31.66 -15.60 -13.50
C GLY A 7 -32.38 -16.76 -12.79
N ASP A 8 -31.83 -17.98 -12.86
CA ASP A 8 -32.40 -19.15 -12.21
C ASP A 8 -32.02 -19.21 -10.73
N ILE A 9 -30.89 -18.60 -10.34
CA ILE A 9 -30.32 -18.65 -8.98
C ILE A 9 -30.47 -17.34 -8.19
N LEU A 10 -30.70 -16.20 -8.86
CA LEU A 10 -30.82 -14.88 -8.23
C LEU A 10 -32.19 -14.24 -8.51
N THR A 11 -32.62 -13.38 -7.60
CA THR A 11 -33.72 -12.42 -7.80
C THR A 11 -33.18 -11.00 -7.70
N ILE A 12 -33.69 -10.12 -8.55
CA ILE A 12 -33.18 -8.75 -8.68
C ILE A 12 -34.20 -7.77 -8.11
N GLN A 13 -33.77 -6.94 -7.17
CA GLN A 13 -34.59 -5.90 -6.55
C GLN A 13 -33.91 -4.54 -6.73
N LYS A 14 -34.53 -3.65 -7.50
CA LYS A 14 -34.00 -2.30 -7.74
C LYS A 14 -34.24 -1.40 -6.52
N GLY A 15 -33.23 -0.62 -6.15
CA GLY A 15 -33.32 0.33 -5.04
C GLY A 15 -34.31 1.46 -5.27
N LYS A 16 -34.54 2.23 -4.21
CA LYS A 16 -35.46 3.38 -4.23
C LYS A 16 -34.72 4.67 -3.91
N LYS A 17 -35.31 5.80 -4.28
CA LYS A 17 -34.78 7.10 -3.90
C LYS A 17 -35.07 7.33 -2.40
N HIS A 18 -34.03 7.70 -1.66
CA HIS A 18 -34.10 7.95 -0.23
C HIS A 18 -33.65 9.38 0.09
N SER A 19 -34.20 9.93 1.17
CA SER A 19 -33.75 11.21 1.74
C SER A 19 -32.48 11.00 2.58
N ILE A 20 -31.49 11.88 2.46
CA ILE A 20 -30.28 11.81 3.31
C ILE A 20 -30.62 12.49 4.64
N ALA A 21 -30.44 11.77 5.75
CA ALA A 21 -30.65 12.32 7.08
C ALA A 21 -29.55 13.34 7.41
N HIS A 22 -29.95 14.52 7.89
CA HIS A 22 -29.03 15.53 8.42
C HIS A 22 -28.68 15.27 9.90
N ASP A 23 -29.65 14.78 10.66
CA ASP A 23 -29.49 14.35 12.06
C ASP A 23 -29.59 12.82 12.14
N ILE A 24 -28.51 12.19 12.61
CA ILE A 24 -28.42 10.73 12.75
C ILE A 24 -28.92 10.34 14.13
N THR A 25 -29.95 9.50 14.19
CA THR A 25 -30.53 8.94 15.40
C THR A 25 -30.28 7.44 15.47
N THR A 26 -30.64 6.80 16.59
CA THR A 26 -30.58 5.34 16.74
C THR A 26 -31.51 4.57 15.80
N SER A 27 -32.51 5.25 15.20
CA SER A 27 -33.42 4.69 14.20
C SER A 27 -32.97 4.93 12.76
N SER A 28 -31.91 5.72 12.53
CA SER A 28 -31.37 5.97 11.19
C SER A 28 -30.75 4.71 10.60
N THR A 29 -31.08 4.43 9.34
CA THR A 29 -30.54 3.28 8.60
C THR A 29 -29.46 3.74 7.62
N ARG A 30 -28.38 2.97 7.48
CA ARG A 30 -27.33 3.26 6.50
C ARG A 30 -27.91 3.27 5.09
N LEU A 31 -27.59 4.30 4.32
CA LEU A 31 -27.94 4.44 2.91
C LEU A 31 -26.70 4.14 2.06
N LEU A 32 -26.73 3.01 1.35
CA LEU A 32 -25.64 2.53 0.49
C LEU A 32 -25.67 3.26 -0.85
N GLN A 33 -24.56 3.93 -1.15
CA GLN A 33 -24.30 4.63 -2.41
C GLN A 33 -23.29 3.84 -3.27
N ILE A 34 -23.07 4.32 -4.50
CA ILE A 34 -22.14 3.69 -5.44
C ILE A 34 -20.72 3.63 -4.85
N GLU A 35 -20.31 4.66 -4.10
CA GLU A 35 -18.99 4.71 -3.46
C GLU A 35 -18.84 3.69 -2.32
N ASP A 36 -19.92 3.42 -1.57
CA ASP A 36 -19.93 2.43 -0.49
C ASP A 36 -19.57 1.02 -0.97
N LEU A 37 -19.89 0.69 -2.23
CA LEU A 37 -19.50 -0.58 -2.85
C LEU A 37 -17.98 -0.71 -3.03
N ARG A 38 -17.24 0.39 -2.99
CA ARG A 38 -15.78 0.45 -3.14
C ARG A 38 -15.06 0.69 -1.82
N ASN A 39 -15.57 1.59 -0.97
CA ASN A 39 -15.01 1.91 0.34
C ASN A 39 -16.04 2.59 1.26
N ASP A 40 -15.83 2.52 2.57
CA ASP A 40 -16.72 3.08 3.59
C ASP A 40 -16.29 4.48 4.07
N ASN A 41 -15.67 5.28 3.19
CA ASN A 41 -15.08 6.56 3.59
C ASN A 41 -16.12 7.66 3.84
N GLN A 42 -17.32 7.56 3.24
CA GLN A 42 -18.38 8.57 3.36
C GLN A 42 -19.74 7.91 3.60
N LEU A 43 -19.92 7.42 4.84
CA LEU A 43 -21.18 6.81 5.25
C LEU A 43 -22.32 7.82 5.24
N LYS A 44 -23.44 7.48 4.60
CA LYS A 44 -24.69 8.23 4.66
C LYS A 44 -25.78 7.41 5.33
N TYR A 45 -26.75 8.12 5.89
CA TYR A 45 -27.89 7.54 6.59
C TYR A 45 -29.19 8.14 6.08
N THR A 46 -30.29 7.42 6.27
CA THR A 46 -31.65 7.86 5.99
C THR A 46 -32.55 7.55 7.18
N ASN A 47 -33.57 8.39 7.39
CA ASN A 47 -34.62 8.16 8.38
C ASN A 47 -35.89 7.55 7.74
N ASP A 48 -35.84 7.26 6.43
CA ASP A 48 -36.94 6.60 5.73
C ASP A 48 -37.15 5.19 6.31
N THR A 49 -38.41 4.80 6.48
CA THR A 49 -38.78 3.51 7.11
C THR A 49 -39.02 2.38 6.11
N ASN A 50 -39.04 2.69 4.80
CA ASN A 50 -39.34 1.73 3.74
C ASN A 50 -38.36 1.87 2.59
N GLY A 51 -37.74 0.76 2.18
CA GLY A 51 -36.73 0.70 1.13
C GLY A 51 -36.34 -0.73 0.80
N VAL A 52 -35.49 -0.90 -0.22
CA VAL A 52 -34.87 -2.21 -0.47
C VAL A 52 -33.67 -2.33 0.43
N LEU A 53 -33.76 -3.22 1.43
CA LEU A 53 -32.69 -3.49 2.38
C LEU A 53 -31.74 -4.55 1.81
N ALA A 54 -30.47 -4.18 1.66
CA ALA A 54 -29.37 -5.11 1.47
C ALA A 54 -28.89 -5.62 2.83
N THR A 55 -28.57 -6.91 2.90
CA THR A 55 -27.95 -7.58 4.04
C THR A 55 -26.51 -7.99 3.72
N GLU A 56 -25.76 -8.43 4.73
CA GLU A 56 -24.36 -8.84 4.55
C GLU A 56 -24.20 -10.06 3.61
N GLU A 57 -25.26 -10.85 3.45
CA GLU A 57 -25.31 -12.03 2.59
C GLU A 57 -25.74 -11.70 1.16
N ASP A 58 -26.20 -10.47 0.90
CA ASP A 58 -26.68 -10.04 -0.40
C ASP A 58 -25.56 -9.53 -1.30
N LEU A 59 -25.75 -9.72 -2.61
CA LEU A 59 -24.96 -9.07 -3.65
C LEU A 59 -25.62 -7.75 -4.04
N MET A 60 -24.79 -6.78 -4.42
CA MET A 60 -25.24 -5.50 -4.95
C MET A 60 -24.49 -5.20 -6.23
N ILE A 61 -25.19 -4.61 -7.19
CA ILE A 61 -24.60 -4.16 -8.44
C ILE A 61 -25.09 -2.75 -8.77
N VAL A 62 -24.16 -1.90 -9.22
CA VAL A 62 -24.51 -0.58 -9.76
C VAL A 62 -25.28 -0.80 -11.05
N TRP A 63 -26.54 -0.42 -11.03
CA TRP A 63 -27.49 -0.65 -12.11
C TRP A 63 -27.48 0.47 -13.15
N ASP A 64 -27.30 1.71 -12.69
CA ASP A 64 -27.40 2.94 -13.49
C ASP A 64 -26.15 3.83 -13.29
N GLY A 65 -25.65 4.40 -14.38
CA GLY A 65 -24.63 5.47 -14.37
C GLY A 65 -23.26 5.05 -14.91
N ALA A 66 -22.31 5.99 -14.89
CA ALA A 66 -20.96 5.79 -15.44
C ALA A 66 -20.18 4.60 -14.81
N ASN A 67 -20.61 4.16 -13.62
CA ASN A 67 -20.04 3.05 -12.87
C ASN A 67 -20.89 1.76 -12.95
N ALA A 68 -21.86 1.69 -13.87
CA ALA A 68 -22.70 0.52 -14.10
C ALA A 68 -21.87 -0.76 -14.22
N GLY A 69 -22.33 -1.82 -13.55
CA GLY A 69 -21.66 -3.12 -13.46
C GLY A 69 -20.74 -3.28 -12.25
N THR A 70 -20.46 -2.22 -11.47
CA THR A 70 -19.64 -2.35 -10.25
C THR A 70 -20.38 -3.24 -9.23
N VAL A 71 -19.70 -4.27 -8.72
CA VAL A 71 -20.28 -5.26 -7.78
C VAL A 71 -19.69 -5.10 -6.38
N GLY A 72 -20.55 -5.16 -5.37
CA GLY A 72 -20.17 -5.23 -3.96
C GLY A 72 -21.05 -6.21 -3.18
N TYR A 73 -20.62 -6.56 -1.98
CA TYR A 73 -21.29 -7.51 -1.07
C TYR A 73 -20.80 -7.27 0.37
N GLY A 74 -21.43 -7.91 1.36
CA GLY A 74 -20.98 -7.84 2.76
C GLY A 74 -21.34 -6.53 3.47
N LYS A 75 -22.42 -5.85 3.04
CA LYS A 75 -22.85 -4.57 3.63
C LYS A 75 -24.34 -4.58 3.89
N ARG A 76 -24.75 -3.98 5.01
CA ARG A 76 -26.15 -3.82 5.39
C ARG A 76 -26.60 -2.37 5.27
N GLY A 77 -27.75 -2.14 4.66
CA GLY A 77 -28.35 -0.81 4.53
C GLY A 77 -29.38 -0.72 3.41
N PHE A 78 -30.13 0.37 3.36
CA PHE A 78 -31.01 0.66 2.23
C PHE A 78 -30.19 1.06 1.01
N ILE A 79 -30.60 0.58 -0.17
CA ILE A 79 -29.91 0.90 -1.42
C ILE A 79 -30.63 2.01 -2.19
N GLY A 80 -29.83 2.94 -2.74
CA GLY A 80 -30.32 3.99 -3.63
C GLY A 80 -30.81 3.47 -4.98
N SER A 81 -31.55 4.30 -5.73
CA SER A 81 -32.19 3.94 -7.01
C SER A 81 -31.23 3.53 -8.13
N THR A 82 -29.93 3.82 -8.00
CA THR A 82 -28.89 3.48 -8.97
C THR A 82 -28.22 2.13 -8.71
N ILE A 83 -28.62 1.43 -7.64
CA ILE A 83 -28.11 0.12 -7.23
C ILE A 83 -29.27 -0.87 -7.26
N SER A 84 -28.97 -2.13 -7.55
CA SER A 84 -29.89 -3.25 -7.35
C SER A 84 -29.27 -4.28 -6.43
N VAL A 85 -30.09 -4.87 -5.56
CA VAL A 85 -29.73 -6.06 -4.78
C VAL A 85 -30.02 -7.30 -5.63
N LEU A 86 -29.07 -8.24 -5.62
CA LEU A 86 -29.22 -9.57 -6.19
C LEU A 86 -29.31 -10.57 -5.03
N LYS A 87 -30.52 -11.05 -4.74
CA LYS A 87 -30.76 -12.02 -3.65
C LYS A 87 -30.69 -13.43 -4.17
N LYS A 88 -29.98 -14.31 -3.47
CA LYS A 88 -29.98 -15.74 -3.75
C LYS A 88 -31.38 -16.32 -3.54
N LYS A 89 -31.86 -17.10 -4.50
CA LYS A 89 -33.12 -17.87 -4.39
C LYS A 89 -32.97 -19.03 -3.41
N ASP A 90 -31.79 -19.64 -3.40
CA ASP A 90 -31.37 -20.66 -2.44
C ASP A 90 -30.09 -20.18 -1.75
N GLN A 91 -30.14 -20.05 -0.42
CA GLN A 91 -29.04 -19.52 0.38
C GLN A 91 -27.85 -20.47 0.47
N ASP A 92 -28.08 -21.78 0.35
CA ASP A 92 -27.08 -22.81 0.61
C ASP A 92 -26.36 -23.29 -0.66
N SER A 93 -26.94 -23.02 -1.84
CA SER A 93 -26.37 -23.44 -3.13
C SER A 93 -25.12 -22.64 -3.57
N PHE A 94 -25.03 -21.37 -3.17
CA PHE A 94 -23.92 -20.49 -3.60
C PHE A 94 -23.37 -19.58 -2.49
N ASP A 95 -22.05 -19.52 -2.37
CA ASP A 95 -21.35 -18.55 -1.52
C ASP A 95 -21.41 -17.14 -2.16
N THR A 96 -21.80 -16.14 -1.36
CA THR A 96 -21.97 -14.75 -1.80
C THR A 96 -20.67 -14.15 -2.35
N ARG A 97 -19.52 -14.47 -1.76
CA ARG A 97 -18.21 -13.94 -2.21
C ARG A 97 -17.81 -14.59 -3.53
N PHE A 98 -18.07 -15.89 -3.71
CA PHE A 98 -17.84 -16.59 -4.97
C PHE A 98 -18.66 -15.95 -6.11
N LEU A 99 -19.97 -15.76 -5.91
CA LEU A 99 -20.83 -15.05 -6.86
C LEU A 99 -20.34 -13.63 -7.14
N GLY A 100 -19.90 -12.92 -6.11
CA GLY A 100 -19.33 -11.58 -6.22
C GLY A 100 -18.09 -11.56 -7.11
N LYS A 101 -17.15 -12.48 -6.89
CA LYS A 101 -15.93 -12.63 -7.69
C LYS A 101 -16.24 -12.99 -9.15
N PHE A 102 -17.20 -13.88 -9.35
CA PHE A 102 -17.66 -14.25 -10.68
C PHE A 102 -18.21 -13.03 -11.43
N LEU A 103 -19.14 -12.29 -10.83
CA LEU A 103 -19.71 -11.09 -11.44
C LEU A 103 -18.65 -10.00 -11.70
N GLN A 104 -17.68 -9.84 -10.79
CA GLN A 104 -16.54 -8.93 -10.98
C GLN A 104 -15.72 -9.31 -12.22
N SER A 105 -15.52 -10.61 -12.50
CA SER A 105 -14.85 -11.06 -13.73
C SER A 105 -15.63 -10.72 -15.01
N GLN A 106 -16.96 -10.61 -14.91
CA GLN A 106 -17.84 -10.25 -16.04
C GLN A 106 -18.00 -8.73 -16.24
N PHE A 107 -17.35 -7.91 -15.41
CA PHE A 107 -17.49 -6.45 -15.43
C PHE A 107 -17.29 -5.83 -16.82
N SER A 108 -16.24 -6.25 -17.55
CA SER A 108 -15.95 -5.73 -18.89
C SER A 108 -17.06 -6.06 -19.90
N MET A 109 -17.62 -7.26 -19.83
CA MET A 109 -18.70 -7.70 -20.70
C MET A 109 -20.00 -6.94 -20.38
N LEU A 110 -20.34 -6.85 -19.09
CA LEU A 110 -21.51 -6.10 -18.60
C LEU A 110 -21.45 -4.64 -19.04
N ARG A 111 -20.27 -4.00 -18.90
CA ARG A 111 -20.07 -2.60 -19.28
C ARG A 111 -20.15 -2.35 -20.78
N LYS A 112 -19.72 -3.29 -21.63
CA LYS A 112 -19.82 -3.16 -23.09
C LYS A 112 -21.26 -3.31 -23.59
N LYS A 113 -22.09 -4.03 -22.85
CA LYS A 113 -23.48 -4.35 -23.21
C LYS A 113 -24.50 -3.49 -22.46
N THR A 114 -24.08 -2.39 -21.82
CA THR A 114 -25.01 -1.45 -21.20
C THR A 114 -25.85 -0.76 -22.27
N SER A 115 -27.14 -0.55 -21.99
CA SER A 115 -28.02 0.27 -22.82
C SER A 115 -27.93 1.75 -22.43
N GLY A 116 -28.24 2.64 -23.39
CA GLY A 116 -28.22 4.10 -23.18
C GLY A 116 -26.90 4.77 -23.60
N THR A 117 -26.99 5.80 -24.44
CA THR A 117 -25.84 6.56 -24.97
C THR A 117 -25.28 7.59 -23.98
N THR A 118 -26.13 8.13 -23.10
CA THR A 118 -25.77 9.20 -22.14
C THR A 118 -25.58 8.68 -20.72
N ILE A 119 -26.43 7.73 -20.28
CA ILE A 119 -26.35 7.10 -18.95
C ILE A 119 -26.33 5.58 -19.16
N PRO A 120 -25.19 4.92 -18.95
CA PRO A 120 -25.10 3.46 -19.06
C PRO A 120 -26.03 2.75 -18.07
N HIS A 121 -26.79 1.77 -18.56
CA HIS A 121 -27.72 0.96 -17.79
C HIS A 121 -27.42 -0.53 -17.95
N ILE A 122 -27.45 -1.30 -16.85
CA ILE A 122 -27.34 -2.76 -16.91
C ILE A 122 -28.64 -3.36 -17.43
N ASP A 123 -28.56 -4.05 -18.56
CA ASP A 123 -29.69 -4.81 -19.09
C ASP A 123 -29.95 -6.05 -18.24
N ARG A 124 -31.17 -6.14 -17.72
CA ARG A 124 -31.62 -7.24 -16.86
C ARG A 124 -31.50 -8.60 -17.55
N SER A 125 -31.92 -8.68 -18.81
CA SER A 125 -31.91 -9.93 -19.58
C SER A 125 -30.48 -10.41 -19.81
N ILE A 126 -29.53 -9.49 -19.99
CA ILE A 126 -28.12 -9.83 -20.18
C ILE A 126 -27.56 -10.41 -18.88
N LEU A 127 -27.81 -9.76 -17.73
CA LEU A 127 -27.36 -10.25 -16.43
C LEU A 127 -27.95 -11.63 -16.10
N GLU A 128 -29.25 -11.81 -16.29
CA GLU A 128 -29.95 -13.07 -16.00
C GLU A 128 -29.49 -14.24 -16.89
N ASN A 129 -29.02 -13.97 -18.12
CA ASN A 129 -28.55 -14.99 -19.06
C ASN A 129 -27.05 -15.30 -18.96
N ILE A 130 -26.32 -14.72 -18.00
CA ILE A 130 -24.93 -15.13 -17.73
C ILE A 130 -24.94 -16.51 -17.08
N PHE A 131 -24.05 -17.40 -17.53
CA PHE A 131 -23.89 -18.73 -16.99
C PHE A 131 -22.76 -18.77 -15.96
N ILE A 132 -23.04 -19.31 -14.79
CA ILE A 132 -22.06 -19.54 -13.72
C ILE A 132 -21.81 -21.04 -13.55
N PRO A 133 -20.57 -21.48 -13.30
CA PRO A 133 -20.29 -22.86 -12.92
C PRO A 133 -20.87 -23.24 -11.56
N VAL A 134 -21.51 -24.40 -11.51
CA VAL A 134 -21.99 -25.02 -10.27
C VAL A 134 -20.87 -25.84 -9.66
N LEU A 135 -20.28 -25.33 -8.57
CA LEU A 135 -19.23 -25.98 -7.78
C LEU A 135 -19.77 -26.36 -6.41
N ASN A 136 -19.14 -27.31 -5.72
CA ASN A 136 -19.51 -27.57 -4.32
C ASN A 136 -19.13 -26.34 -3.46
N LEU A 137 -19.84 -26.17 -2.34
CA LEU A 137 -19.69 -24.98 -1.50
C LEU A 137 -18.25 -24.79 -0.97
N SER A 138 -17.53 -25.90 -0.71
CA SER A 138 -16.14 -25.84 -0.26
C SER A 138 -15.21 -25.25 -1.31
N ASP A 139 -15.32 -25.70 -2.57
CA ASP A 139 -14.58 -25.15 -3.72
C ASP A 139 -14.93 -23.67 -3.94
N GLN A 140 -16.21 -23.30 -3.85
CA GLN A 140 -16.64 -21.91 -3.98
C GLN A 140 -15.97 -20.99 -2.94
N ILE A 141 -16.02 -21.38 -1.66
CA ILE A 141 -15.39 -20.64 -0.56
C ILE A 141 -13.88 -20.55 -0.77
N HIS A 142 -13.23 -21.64 -1.17
CA HIS A 142 -11.79 -21.70 -1.39
C HIS A 142 -11.35 -20.79 -2.54
N ILE A 143 -12.03 -20.85 -3.68
CA ILE A 143 -11.78 -19.98 -4.84
C ILE A 143 -11.97 -18.51 -4.44
N ALA A 144 -13.08 -18.18 -3.77
CA ALA A 144 -13.37 -16.81 -3.35
C ALA A 144 -12.27 -16.28 -2.41
N HIS A 145 -11.76 -17.13 -1.52
CA HIS A 145 -10.66 -16.80 -0.62
C HIS A 145 -9.36 -16.51 -1.37
N ILE A 146 -8.92 -17.40 -2.27
CA ILE A 146 -7.68 -17.22 -3.06
C ILE A 146 -7.75 -15.94 -3.90
N LEU A 147 -8.85 -15.71 -4.61
CA LEU A 147 -9.01 -14.51 -5.44
C LEU A 147 -9.00 -13.23 -4.58
N SER A 148 -9.62 -13.28 -3.40
CA SER A 148 -9.60 -12.15 -2.47
C SER A 148 -8.19 -11.87 -1.92
N GLN A 149 -7.39 -12.90 -1.64
CA GLN A 149 -6.00 -12.73 -1.23
C GLN A 149 -5.15 -12.09 -2.33
N ALA A 150 -5.31 -12.54 -3.58
CA ALA A 150 -4.61 -11.95 -4.73
C ALA A 150 -4.97 -10.47 -4.93
N GLU A 151 -6.25 -10.11 -4.83
CA GLU A 151 -6.68 -8.70 -4.87
C GLU A 151 -6.11 -7.86 -3.73
N ALA A 152 -6.07 -8.41 -2.51
CA ALA A 152 -5.48 -7.71 -1.38
C ALA A 152 -4.00 -7.39 -1.62
N LEU A 153 -3.24 -8.33 -2.20
CA LEU A 153 -1.84 -8.12 -2.59
C LEU A 153 -1.70 -7.05 -3.68
N ILE A 154 -2.57 -7.06 -4.70
CA ILE A 154 -2.61 -6.03 -5.74
C ILE A 154 -2.88 -4.65 -5.12
N ALA A 155 -3.85 -4.54 -4.23
CA ALA A 155 -4.21 -3.29 -3.54
C ALA A 155 -3.04 -2.78 -2.68
N GLN A 156 -2.41 -3.65 -1.90
CA GLN A 156 -1.22 -3.32 -1.10
C GLN A 156 -0.06 -2.84 -1.98
N ARG A 157 0.15 -3.45 -3.14
CA ARG A 157 1.22 -3.06 -4.06
C ARG A 157 0.97 -1.68 -4.68
N LYS A 158 -0.27 -1.39 -5.08
CA LYS A 158 -0.69 -0.06 -5.56
C LYS A 158 -0.48 1.00 -4.49
N GLU A 159 -0.88 0.71 -3.25
CA GLU A 159 -0.71 1.64 -2.13
C GLU A 159 0.78 1.86 -1.79
N SER A 160 1.61 0.81 -1.84
CA SER A 160 3.05 0.94 -1.61
C SER A 160 3.71 1.90 -2.62
N ILE A 161 3.34 1.80 -3.90
CA ILE A 161 3.84 2.71 -4.95
C ILE A 161 3.41 4.15 -4.64
N ARG A 162 2.14 4.36 -4.28
CA ARG A 162 1.61 5.69 -3.91
C ARG A 162 2.36 6.28 -2.71
N LEU A 163 2.65 5.46 -1.69
CA LEU A 163 3.39 5.89 -0.50
C LEU A 163 4.84 6.27 -0.81
N LEU A 164 5.48 5.60 -1.79
CA LEU A 164 6.81 5.99 -2.26
C LEU A 164 6.81 7.36 -2.95
N ASP A 165 5.76 7.70 -3.71
CA ASP A 165 5.60 9.03 -4.29
C ASP A 165 5.43 10.10 -3.20
N GLU A 166 4.61 9.81 -2.18
CA GLU A 166 4.45 10.71 -1.02
C GLU A 166 5.74 10.86 -0.21
N LEU A 167 6.54 9.80 -0.09
CA LEU A 167 7.84 9.84 0.58
C LEU A 167 8.82 10.78 -0.15
N VAL A 168 8.86 10.75 -1.49
CA VAL A 168 9.68 11.70 -2.29
C VAL A 168 9.26 13.14 -2.03
N LYS A 169 7.95 13.42 -2.04
CA LYS A 169 7.43 14.76 -1.73
C LYS A 169 7.78 15.20 -0.32
N SER A 170 7.62 14.31 0.66
CA SER A 170 7.97 14.57 2.06
C SER A 170 9.47 14.83 2.21
N LYS A 171 10.33 14.09 1.51
CA LYS A 171 11.78 14.28 1.57
C LYS A 171 12.21 15.59 0.92
N PHE A 172 11.59 15.96 -0.20
CA PHE A 172 11.80 17.27 -0.83
C PHE A 172 11.49 18.40 0.15
N LEU A 173 10.34 18.32 0.82
CA LEU A 173 9.93 19.28 1.85
C LEU A 173 10.88 19.32 3.05
N GLU A 174 11.31 18.16 3.54
CA GLU A 174 12.25 18.06 4.66
C GLU A 174 13.60 18.71 4.31
N MET A 175 14.13 18.45 3.11
CA MET A 175 15.46 18.91 2.69
C MET A 175 15.47 20.38 2.26
N PHE A 176 14.39 20.85 1.63
CA PHE A 176 14.38 22.17 0.99
C PHE A 176 13.40 23.16 1.63
N GLY A 177 12.51 22.69 2.51
CA GLY A 177 11.73 23.49 3.45
C GLY A 177 11.03 24.70 2.86
N ASP A 178 11.15 25.82 3.58
CA ASP A 178 10.77 27.16 3.13
C ASP A 178 11.88 27.72 2.21
N PRO A 179 11.59 27.97 0.92
CA PRO A 179 12.61 28.32 -0.06
C PRO A 179 13.40 29.60 0.24
N VAL A 180 12.85 30.49 1.07
CA VAL A 180 13.41 31.82 1.40
C VAL A 180 14.85 31.77 1.95
N LYS A 181 15.30 30.63 2.47
CA LYS A 181 16.66 30.47 3.01
C LYS A 181 17.74 30.19 1.96
N ASN A 182 17.36 29.84 0.73
CA ASN A 182 18.31 29.61 -0.35
C ASN A 182 18.40 30.85 -1.23
N ASP A 183 19.46 30.94 -2.02
CA ASP A 183 19.61 32.00 -3.01
C ASP A 183 18.51 31.86 -4.08
N GLU A 184 17.84 32.98 -4.36
CA GLU A 184 16.80 33.08 -5.38
C GLU A 184 17.45 33.35 -6.73
N PHE A 185 17.08 32.56 -7.74
CA PHE A 185 17.50 32.74 -9.13
C PHE A 185 16.29 32.69 -10.05
N LYS A 186 16.36 33.36 -11.19
CA LYS A 186 15.42 33.16 -12.29
C LYS A 186 15.82 31.92 -13.09
N LEU A 187 14.84 31.26 -13.71
CA LEU A 187 15.12 30.16 -14.64
C LEU A 187 16.06 30.59 -15.78
N SER A 188 15.97 31.83 -16.25
CA SER A 188 16.88 32.40 -17.25
C SER A 188 18.36 32.45 -16.80
N GLU A 189 18.62 32.52 -15.49
CA GLU A 189 19.99 32.55 -14.95
C GLU A 189 20.61 31.14 -14.91
N ILE A 190 19.77 30.13 -14.69
CA ILE A 190 20.19 28.74 -14.45
C ILE A 190 20.08 27.86 -15.70
N CYS A 191 19.36 28.31 -16.72
CA CYS A 191 19.25 27.66 -18.03
C CYS A 191 20.25 28.28 -19.02
N ILE A 192 20.87 27.45 -19.86
CA ILE A 192 21.61 27.93 -21.04
C ILE A 192 20.66 28.35 -22.16
N LYS A 193 19.46 27.76 -22.20
CA LYS A 193 18.47 27.99 -23.24
C LYS A 193 17.09 27.66 -22.71
N ILE A 194 16.15 28.58 -22.90
CA ILE A 194 14.72 28.37 -22.70
C ILE A 194 14.05 28.68 -24.04
N THR A 195 13.40 27.68 -24.61
CA THR A 195 12.70 27.77 -25.89
C THR A 195 11.48 26.86 -25.85
N ASP A 196 10.73 26.72 -26.93
CA ASP A 196 9.62 25.79 -27.02
C ASP A 196 9.53 25.10 -28.39
N GLY A 197 8.73 24.04 -28.39
CA GLY A 197 8.35 23.32 -29.59
C GLY A 197 7.55 24.18 -30.57
N THR A 198 7.09 23.57 -31.66
CA THR A 198 6.27 24.29 -32.63
C THR A 198 4.93 24.76 -32.07
N HIS A 199 4.40 25.84 -32.63
CA HIS A 199 3.02 26.27 -32.44
C HIS A 199 2.11 25.76 -33.55
N ASP A 200 2.70 25.46 -34.71
CA ASP A 200 2.00 24.91 -35.87
C ASP A 200 1.46 23.52 -35.57
N THR A 201 0.50 23.09 -36.40
CA THR A 201 -0.08 21.75 -36.32
C THR A 201 0.36 20.97 -37.54
N PRO A 202 1.58 20.40 -37.55
CA PRO A 202 2.01 19.53 -38.63
C PRO A 202 1.10 18.30 -38.73
N GLU A 203 1.05 17.71 -39.92
CA GLU A 203 0.35 16.45 -40.15
C GLU A 203 0.93 15.36 -39.24
N ARG A 204 0.03 14.58 -38.61
CA ARG A 204 0.39 13.53 -37.68
C ARG A 204 0.44 12.20 -38.40
N LEU A 205 1.60 11.57 -38.39
CA LEU A 205 1.82 10.28 -39.00
C LEU A 205 1.69 9.14 -37.97
N LYS A 206 1.59 7.91 -38.48
CA LYS A 206 1.62 6.68 -37.66
C LYS A 206 3.04 6.17 -37.39
N GLU A 207 4.02 6.67 -38.14
CA GLU A 207 5.44 6.33 -38.05
C GLU A 207 6.30 7.55 -38.43
N GLY A 208 7.57 7.56 -38.03
CA GLY A 208 8.49 8.68 -38.26
C GLY A 208 9.22 9.11 -36.99
N ILE A 209 9.47 10.41 -36.84
CA ILE A 209 10.10 10.96 -35.64
C ILE A 209 9.03 11.28 -34.59
N LYS A 210 9.25 10.86 -33.35
CA LYS A 210 8.32 11.08 -32.23
C LYS A 210 8.02 12.57 -32.04
N PHE A 211 6.74 12.87 -31.81
CA PHE A 211 6.21 14.21 -31.65
C PHE A 211 5.50 14.36 -30.30
N ILE A 212 6.21 14.99 -29.35
CA ILE A 212 5.79 15.11 -27.96
C ILE A 212 4.96 16.38 -27.77
N THR A 213 3.83 16.27 -27.09
CA THR A 213 2.94 17.41 -26.80
C THR A 213 2.59 17.39 -25.31
N GLY A 214 1.94 18.44 -24.82
CA GLY A 214 1.51 18.49 -23.41
C GLY A 214 0.66 17.31 -22.94
N LYS A 215 -0.01 16.56 -23.85
CA LYS A 215 -0.78 15.35 -23.51
C LYS A 215 0.09 14.17 -23.06
N HIS A 216 1.36 14.15 -23.47
CA HIS A 216 2.33 13.09 -23.17
C HIS A 216 3.14 13.38 -21.91
N ILE A 217 3.09 14.61 -21.38
CA ILE A 217 3.85 15.00 -20.20
C ILE A 217 2.96 14.87 -18.97
N ARG A 218 3.45 14.11 -18.00
CA ARG A 218 2.88 13.95 -16.66
C ARG A 218 3.96 14.28 -15.63
N GLU A 219 3.55 14.43 -14.37
CA GLU A 219 4.50 14.71 -13.29
C GLU A 219 5.62 13.65 -13.27
N ALA A 220 6.85 14.10 -13.54
CA ALA A 220 8.04 13.27 -13.61
C ALA A 220 7.99 12.07 -14.57
N PHE A 221 7.15 12.15 -15.62
CA PHE A 221 7.03 11.09 -16.62
C PHE A 221 6.68 11.65 -17.99
N ILE A 222 7.35 11.14 -19.03
CA ILE A 222 7.06 11.45 -20.43
C ILE A 222 6.64 10.16 -21.12
N ASP A 223 5.44 10.15 -21.69
CA ASP A 223 4.91 9.05 -22.48
C ASP A 223 5.45 9.14 -23.92
N TYR A 224 6.61 8.54 -24.15
CA TYR A 224 7.20 8.51 -25.49
C TYR A 224 6.53 7.49 -26.42
N ASP A 225 5.87 6.47 -25.89
CA ASP A 225 5.42 5.32 -26.67
C ASP A 225 4.05 5.58 -27.29
N ASN A 226 3.18 6.32 -26.61
CA ASN A 226 1.89 6.73 -27.14
C ASN A 226 1.93 8.09 -27.85
N SER A 227 3.09 8.44 -28.44
CA SER A 227 3.28 9.72 -29.13
C SER A 227 2.80 9.70 -30.59
N ASP A 228 2.50 10.89 -31.12
CA ASP A 228 2.27 11.07 -32.56
C ASP A 228 3.63 11.11 -33.28
N TYR A 229 3.64 11.04 -34.62
CA TYR A 229 4.87 11.13 -35.42
C TYR A 229 4.82 12.27 -36.44
N VAL A 230 5.99 12.77 -36.84
CA VAL A 230 6.19 13.75 -37.91
C VAL A 230 7.28 13.28 -38.88
N THR A 231 7.32 13.86 -40.09
CA THR A 231 8.39 13.57 -41.06
C THR A 231 9.74 14.08 -40.59
N GLU A 232 10.81 13.60 -41.22
CA GLU A 232 12.18 14.04 -40.92
C GLU A 232 12.41 15.52 -41.27
N GLU A 233 11.76 16.05 -42.32
CA GLU A 233 11.87 17.45 -42.73
C GLU A 233 11.28 18.38 -41.65
N ILE A 234 10.07 18.07 -41.19
CA ILE A 234 9.40 18.80 -40.11
C ILE A 234 10.22 18.68 -38.82
N HIS A 235 10.77 17.49 -38.55
CA HIS A 235 11.65 17.29 -37.41
C HIS A 235 12.87 18.20 -37.47
N LYS A 236 13.60 18.22 -38.59
CA LYS A 236 14.80 19.06 -38.76
C LYS A 236 14.51 20.54 -38.54
N GLU A 237 13.38 21.03 -39.04
CA GLU A 237 12.95 22.42 -38.86
C GLU A 237 12.72 22.77 -37.37
N ILE A 238 11.97 21.92 -36.66
CA ILE A 238 11.66 22.11 -35.24
C ILE A 238 12.92 21.91 -34.38
N TYR A 239 13.68 20.86 -34.65
CA TYR A 239 14.84 20.46 -33.85
C TYR A 239 15.97 21.48 -33.92
N ARG A 240 16.13 22.17 -35.06
CA ARG A 240 17.10 23.27 -35.22
C ARG A 240 16.94 24.37 -34.16
N ARG A 241 15.70 24.70 -33.79
CA ARG A 241 15.41 25.69 -32.73
C ARG A 241 15.23 25.06 -31.36
N CYS A 242 14.63 23.88 -31.29
CA CYS A 242 14.25 23.21 -30.05
C CYS A 242 14.80 21.78 -30.06
N ASN A 243 15.98 21.60 -29.48
CA ASN A 243 16.75 20.36 -29.48
C ASN A 243 16.78 19.71 -28.09
N PRO A 244 15.75 18.95 -27.67
CA PRO A 244 15.80 18.21 -26.42
C PRO A 244 16.94 17.19 -26.41
N GLU A 245 17.63 17.12 -25.28
CA GLU A 245 18.69 16.16 -24.98
C GLU A 245 18.44 15.50 -23.62
N TYR A 246 19.11 14.38 -23.37
CA TYR A 246 19.03 13.70 -22.09
C TYR A 246 19.37 14.65 -20.93
N GLY A 247 18.53 14.68 -19.90
CA GLY A 247 18.68 15.57 -18.74
C GLY A 247 18.02 16.94 -18.88
N ASP A 248 17.51 17.32 -20.05
CA ASP A 248 16.72 18.55 -20.18
C ASP A 248 15.33 18.40 -19.56
N ILE A 249 14.72 19.52 -19.17
CA ILE A 249 13.37 19.52 -18.61
C ILE A 249 12.38 20.01 -19.65
N LEU A 250 11.33 19.22 -19.86
CA LEU A 250 10.16 19.62 -20.61
C LEU A 250 9.14 20.22 -19.65
N TYR A 251 8.62 21.39 -19.98
CA TYR A 251 7.71 22.15 -19.14
C TYR A 251 6.47 22.56 -19.94
N THR A 252 5.29 22.12 -19.52
CA THR A 252 4.04 22.38 -20.23
C THR A 252 3.61 23.84 -20.07
N ASN A 253 3.46 24.55 -21.19
CA ASN A 253 3.12 25.97 -21.18
C ASN A 253 1.61 26.25 -21.35
N ILE A 254 0.81 25.24 -21.74
CA ILE A 254 -0.64 25.38 -21.97
C ILE A 254 -1.41 24.08 -21.66
N GLY A 255 -2.71 24.20 -21.41
CA GLY A 255 -3.67 23.09 -21.36
C GLY A 255 -3.88 22.49 -19.97
N VAL A 256 -4.50 21.31 -19.91
CA VAL A 256 -4.85 20.63 -18.64
C VAL A 256 -3.63 20.37 -17.77
N ASN A 257 -2.49 20.09 -18.41
CA ASN A 257 -1.23 19.81 -17.74
C ASN A 257 -0.37 21.06 -17.54
N LEU A 258 -0.88 22.29 -17.70
CA LEU A 258 -0.10 23.54 -17.55
C LEU A 258 0.84 23.52 -16.34
N GLY A 259 2.11 23.90 -16.47
CA GLY A 259 3.06 24.00 -15.35
C GLY A 259 3.57 22.67 -14.80
N THR A 260 3.37 21.56 -15.52
CA THR A 260 3.95 20.25 -15.21
C THR A 260 5.33 20.13 -15.84
N ALA A 261 6.29 19.68 -15.04
CA ALA A 261 7.67 19.43 -15.47
C ALA A 261 7.96 17.92 -15.55
N ALA A 262 8.74 17.53 -16.55
CA ALA A 262 9.32 16.19 -16.63
C ALA A 262 10.72 16.22 -17.25
N MET A 263 11.64 15.45 -16.69
CA MET A 263 12.99 15.28 -17.20
C MET A 263 13.01 14.34 -18.42
N ASN A 264 13.72 14.73 -19.47
CA ASN A 264 14.04 13.85 -20.58
C ASN A 264 15.03 12.76 -20.15
N THR A 265 14.63 11.50 -20.31
CA THR A 265 15.40 10.31 -19.94
C THR A 265 15.85 9.49 -21.14
N VAL A 266 15.62 9.97 -22.37
CA VAL A 266 16.02 9.27 -23.60
C VAL A 266 17.16 10.01 -24.31
N HIS A 267 17.99 9.23 -25.03
CA HIS A 267 19.12 9.77 -25.80
C HIS A 267 18.80 10.02 -27.28
N TYR A 268 17.67 9.53 -27.79
CA TYR A 268 17.26 9.73 -29.18
C TYR A 268 16.55 11.09 -29.38
N GLN A 269 16.54 11.57 -30.63
CA GLN A 269 15.92 12.84 -31.00
C GLN A 269 14.39 12.73 -31.13
N PHE A 270 13.69 13.79 -30.75
CA PHE A 270 12.25 13.94 -30.94
C PHE A 270 11.88 15.41 -31.09
N SER A 271 10.72 15.68 -31.69
CA SER A 271 10.16 17.03 -31.82
C SER A 271 9.08 17.28 -30.78
N MET A 272 8.79 18.55 -30.51
CA MET A 272 7.77 18.94 -29.53
C MET A 272 6.82 20.01 -30.06
N LYS A 273 5.61 20.09 -29.48
CA LYS A 273 4.62 21.14 -29.73
C LYS A 273 4.06 21.69 -28.42
N ASN A 274 4.02 23.01 -28.28
CA ASN A 274 3.45 23.70 -27.12
C ASN A 274 3.96 23.12 -25.78
N VAL A 275 5.27 22.94 -25.72
CA VAL A 275 6.03 22.49 -24.55
C VAL A 275 7.32 23.29 -24.56
N ALA A 276 7.63 23.93 -23.45
CA ALA A 276 8.89 24.62 -23.25
C ALA A 276 10.01 23.61 -22.94
N LEU A 277 11.17 23.85 -23.52
CA LEU A 277 12.42 23.15 -23.27
C LEU A 277 13.29 24.02 -22.35
N LEU A 278 13.64 23.49 -21.19
CA LEU A 278 14.57 24.09 -20.25
C LEU A 278 15.90 23.32 -20.31
N LYS A 279 16.90 23.88 -20.98
CA LYS A 279 18.25 23.32 -21.01
C LYS A 279 19.05 23.93 -19.86
N LEU A 280 19.31 23.12 -18.83
CA LEU A 280 19.99 23.58 -17.62
C LEU A 280 21.49 23.80 -17.87
N ARG A 281 22.10 24.75 -17.17
CA ARG A 281 23.55 24.90 -17.11
C ARG A 281 24.14 23.62 -16.50
N LYS A 282 24.93 22.90 -17.29
CA LYS A 282 25.62 21.69 -16.86
C LYS A 282 26.67 22.07 -15.81
N ASN A 283 26.78 21.25 -14.75
CA ASN A 283 27.54 21.47 -13.52
C ASN A 283 26.81 22.36 -12.49
N ARG A 284 26.63 21.81 -11.27
CA ARG A 284 26.03 22.44 -10.08
C ARG A 284 24.51 22.56 -10.00
N ILE A 285 23.76 22.07 -10.99
CA ILE A 285 22.30 22.02 -10.95
C ILE A 285 21.84 20.59 -11.26
N SER A 286 21.05 20.00 -10.37
CA SER A 286 20.42 18.70 -10.59
C SER A 286 19.13 18.86 -11.41
N PRO A 287 19.00 18.22 -12.57
CA PRO A 287 17.75 18.23 -13.32
C PRO A 287 16.57 17.64 -12.55
N ARG A 288 16.82 16.59 -11.75
CA ARG A 288 15.79 16.00 -10.89
C ARG A 288 15.31 16.97 -9.82
N TYR A 289 16.22 17.75 -9.22
CA TYR A 289 15.83 18.78 -8.26
C TYR A 289 14.90 19.81 -8.90
N ILE A 290 15.27 20.36 -10.07
CA ILE A 290 14.47 21.37 -10.77
C ILE A 290 13.11 20.81 -11.20
N GLU A 291 13.06 19.59 -11.73
CA GLU A 291 11.82 18.91 -12.07
C GLU A 291 10.88 18.81 -10.86
N LYS A 292 11.40 18.36 -9.70
CA LYS A 292 10.60 18.24 -8.48
C LYS A 292 10.19 19.60 -7.92
N TYR A 293 11.06 20.60 -7.98
CA TYR A 293 10.75 21.96 -7.55
C TYR A 293 9.59 22.55 -8.37
N LEU A 294 9.66 22.48 -9.69
CA LEU A 294 8.64 23.03 -10.59
C LEU A 294 7.28 22.35 -10.40
N ASN A 295 7.27 21.03 -10.20
CA ASN A 295 6.02 20.30 -9.94
C ASN A 295 5.47 20.58 -8.53
N TYR A 296 6.34 20.69 -7.52
CA TYR A 296 5.93 20.97 -6.14
C TYR A 296 5.31 22.37 -6.01
N PHE A 297 5.94 23.39 -6.61
CA PHE A 297 5.46 24.77 -6.59
C PHE A 297 4.54 25.12 -7.77
N ARG A 298 4.05 24.12 -8.51
CA ARG A 298 3.25 24.30 -9.73
C ARG A 298 2.13 25.33 -9.57
N GLU A 299 1.25 25.15 -8.58
CA GLU A 299 0.11 26.05 -8.37
C GLU A 299 0.54 27.48 -8.06
N LYS A 300 1.59 27.64 -7.24
CA LYS A 300 2.14 28.95 -6.90
C LYS A 300 2.74 29.62 -8.15
N ILE A 301 3.57 28.90 -8.89
CA ILE A 301 4.21 29.39 -10.12
C ILE A 301 3.14 29.82 -11.14
N ILE A 302 2.10 29.02 -11.34
CA ILE A 302 1.00 29.35 -12.26
C ILE A 302 0.27 30.61 -11.79
N ASN A 303 -0.09 30.70 -10.50
CA ASN A 303 -0.83 31.86 -9.99
C ASN A 303 0.00 33.16 -10.01
N ASP A 304 1.30 33.07 -9.74
CA ASP A 304 2.20 34.24 -9.70
C ASP A 304 2.58 34.74 -11.10
N ASN A 305 2.50 33.88 -12.13
CA ASN A 305 3.04 34.19 -13.46
C ASN A 305 2.03 34.09 -14.61
N SER A 306 0.85 33.47 -14.44
CA SER A 306 -0.14 33.42 -15.53
C SER A 306 -0.96 34.70 -15.61
N ALA A 307 -1.18 35.21 -16.82
CA ALA A 307 -1.99 36.40 -17.08
C ALA A 307 -3.26 36.03 -17.87
N GLY A 308 -4.43 36.50 -17.40
CA GLY A 308 -5.66 36.73 -18.17
C GLY A 308 -6.54 35.52 -18.56
N GLY A 309 -7.86 35.67 -18.39
CA GLY A 309 -8.91 34.93 -19.12
C GLY A 309 -9.27 33.50 -18.67
N ALA A 310 -10.27 32.91 -19.35
CA ALA A 310 -10.85 31.58 -19.06
C ALA A 310 -9.87 30.40 -19.25
N GLN A 311 -8.74 30.58 -19.94
CA GLN A 311 -7.70 29.55 -20.13
C GLN A 311 -6.33 30.09 -19.73
N ARG A 312 -5.74 29.51 -18.67
CA ARG A 312 -4.42 29.90 -18.14
C ARG A 312 -3.29 29.44 -19.08
N PHE A 313 -2.24 30.26 -19.20
CA PHE A 313 -1.06 30.01 -20.06
C PHE A 313 0.22 30.58 -19.40
N LEU A 314 1.38 29.99 -19.73
CA LEU A 314 2.71 30.47 -19.33
C LEU A 314 3.56 30.75 -20.58
N SER A 315 3.71 32.03 -20.94
CA SER A 315 4.59 32.46 -22.04
C SER A 315 6.06 32.17 -21.75
N LEU A 316 6.90 32.13 -22.79
CA LEU A 316 8.35 31.99 -22.60
C LEU A 316 8.94 33.11 -21.74
N SER A 317 8.46 34.35 -21.88
CA SER A 317 8.91 35.47 -21.04
C SER A 317 8.60 35.21 -19.56
N GLN A 318 7.39 34.74 -19.25
CA GLN A 318 6.98 34.35 -17.90
C GLN A 318 7.81 33.17 -17.37
N ILE A 319 8.05 32.15 -18.21
CA ILE A 319 8.91 31.01 -17.83
C ILE A 319 10.33 31.49 -17.51
N ASN A 320 10.90 32.39 -18.32
CA ASN A 320 12.22 32.97 -18.07
C ASN A 320 12.30 33.74 -16.73
N SER A 321 11.18 34.33 -16.28
CA SER A 321 11.10 35.09 -15.03
C SER A 321 10.71 34.25 -13.81
N ILE A 322 10.40 32.96 -13.96
CA ILE A 322 10.07 32.09 -12.82
C ILE A 322 11.25 32.09 -11.85
N LYS A 323 10.94 32.49 -10.61
CA LYS A 323 11.87 32.47 -9.48
C LYS A 323 11.94 31.07 -8.90
N ILE A 324 13.15 30.56 -8.79
CA ILE A 324 13.48 29.30 -8.17
C ILE A 324 14.50 29.54 -7.07
N TYR A 325 14.48 28.68 -6.06
CA TYR A 325 15.46 28.71 -5.00
C TYR A 325 16.43 27.58 -5.20
N LEU A 326 17.73 27.89 -5.26
CA LEU A 326 18.77 26.88 -5.48
C LEU A 326 19.53 26.63 -4.18
N PRO A 327 19.31 25.47 -3.52
CA PRO A 327 20.16 25.03 -2.43
C PRO A 327 21.55 24.67 -2.97
N ASN A 328 22.52 24.45 -2.07
CA ASN A 328 23.85 24.02 -2.50
C ASN A 328 23.77 22.72 -3.33
N PHE A 329 24.72 22.55 -4.25
CA PHE A 329 24.72 21.42 -5.16
C PHE A 329 24.82 20.05 -4.44
N GLN A 330 25.52 19.99 -3.30
CA GLN A 330 25.68 18.74 -2.54
C GLN A 330 24.34 18.21 -2.05
N VAL A 331 23.47 19.07 -1.51
CA VAL A 331 22.15 18.69 -1.00
C VAL A 331 21.19 18.37 -2.16
N GLN A 332 21.30 19.07 -3.30
CA GLN A 332 20.57 18.69 -4.52
C GLN A 332 20.91 17.26 -4.95
N TYR A 333 22.20 16.92 -4.97
CA TYR A 333 22.67 15.59 -5.36
C TYR A 333 22.27 14.50 -4.36
N GLN A 334 22.30 14.78 -3.05
CA GLN A 334 21.81 13.86 -2.02
C GLN A 334 20.32 13.54 -2.21
N PHE A 335 19.51 14.55 -2.58
CA PHE A 335 18.11 14.34 -2.90
C PHE A 335 17.94 13.54 -4.19
N GLU A 336 18.74 13.81 -5.22
CA GLU A 336 18.73 13.07 -6.48
C GLU A 336 19.02 11.57 -6.27
N ASP A 337 20.07 11.23 -5.52
CA ASP A 337 20.41 9.84 -5.16
C ASP A 337 19.27 9.17 -4.37
N PHE A 338 18.63 9.89 -3.46
CA PHE A 338 17.45 9.40 -2.76
C PHE A 338 16.29 9.09 -3.72
N VAL A 339 15.96 10.02 -4.62
CA VAL A 339 14.88 9.86 -5.61
C VAL A 339 15.19 8.68 -6.53
N GLU A 340 16.43 8.54 -7.00
CA GLU A 340 16.83 7.43 -7.86
C GLU A 340 16.61 6.07 -7.18
N LYS A 341 17.01 5.94 -5.91
CA LYS A 341 16.76 4.72 -5.12
C LYS A 341 15.27 4.40 -5.01
N ILE A 342 14.42 5.42 -4.81
CA ILE A 342 12.96 5.25 -4.75
C ILE A 342 12.39 4.85 -6.12
N GLU A 343 12.82 5.49 -7.21
CA GLU A 343 12.39 5.13 -8.56
C GLU A 343 12.75 3.68 -8.92
N LEU A 344 13.96 3.23 -8.57
CA LEU A 344 14.37 1.83 -8.74
C LEU A 344 13.47 0.86 -7.97
N GLN A 345 13.05 1.21 -6.75
CA GLN A 345 12.08 0.41 -5.99
C GLN A 345 10.70 0.41 -6.66
N LYS A 346 10.22 1.57 -7.14
CA LYS A 346 8.94 1.67 -7.86
C LYS A 346 8.93 0.83 -9.13
N VAL A 347 10.02 0.80 -9.89
CA VAL A 347 10.14 -0.08 -11.08
C VAL A 347 9.93 -1.55 -10.70
N ARG A 348 10.61 -2.02 -9.64
CA ARG A 348 10.45 -3.40 -9.14
C ARG A 348 9.01 -3.67 -8.67
N MET A 349 8.40 -2.72 -7.97
CA MET A 349 7.02 -2.84 -7.50
C MET A 349 5.99 -2.82 -8.62
N ARG A 350 6.18 -2.00 -9.66
CA ARG A 350 5.32 -1.97 -10.85
C ARG A 350 5.40 -3.29 -11.64
N LYS A 351 6.59 -3.88 -11.74
CA LYS A 351 6.75 -5.22 -12.32
C LYS A 351 5.98 -6.26 -11.49
N SER A 352 6.20 -6.30 -10.18
CA SER A 352 5.47 -7.20 -9.28
C SER A 352 3.95 -6.98 -9.34
N LEU A 353 3.48 -5.74 -9.49
CA LEU A 353 2.06 -5.43 -9.65
C LEU A 353 1.51 -6.07 -10.94
N LYS A 354 2.21 -5.91 -12.06
CA LYS A 354 1.82 -6.51 -13.34
C LYS A 354 1.78 -8.04 -13.26
N ASP A 355 2.75 -8.65 -12.58
CA ASP A 355 2.81 -10.09 -12.37
C ASP A 355 1.63 -10.57 -11.52
N LEU A 356 1.27 -9.85 -10.45
CA LEU A 356 0.11 -10.14 -9.60
C LEU A 356 -1.22 -9.98 -10.37
N GLU A 357 -1.38 -8.94 -11.18
CA GLU A 357 -2.56 -8.73 -12.02
C GLU A 357 -2.70 -9.85 -13.05
N THR A 358 -1.60 -10.28 -13.67
CA THR A 358 -1.58 -11.42 -14.60
C THR A 358 -1.95 -12.73 -13.91
N LEU A 359 -1.39 -12.97 -12.71
CA LEU A 359 -1.72 -14.14 -11.89
C LEU A 359 -3.20 -14.16 -11.51
N TYR A 360 -3.74 -13.02 -11.08
CA TYR A 360 -5.17 -12.91 -10.75
C TYR A 360 -6.04 -13.24 -11.96
N SER A 361 -5.73 -12.68 -13.14
CA SER A 361 -6.47 -12.98 -14.37
C SER A 361 -6.44 -14.48 -14.70
N SER A 362 -5.27 -15.12 -14.57
CA SER A 362 -5.12 -16.56 -14.80
C SER A 362 -5.92 -17.40 -13.79
N LEU A 363 -5.81 -17.08 -12.49
CA LEU A 363 -6.54 -17.78 -11.42
C LEU A 363 -8.05 -17.63 -11.59
N SER A 364 -8.53 -16.42 -11.89
CA SER A 364 -9.95 -16.16 -12.11
C SER A 364 -10.49 -16.95 -13.30
N GLN A 365 -9.76 -17.01 -14.41
CA GLN A 365 -10.16 -17.81 -15.57
C GLN A 365 -10.22 -19.30 -15.24
N LYS A 366 -9.17 -19.85 -14.63
CA LYS A 366 -9.14 -21.27 -14.22
C LYS A 366 -10.24 -21.61 -13.22
N ALA A 367 -10.55 -20.69 -12.29
CA ALA A 367 -11.58 -20.87 -11.29
C ALA A 367 -12.96 -20.99 -11.93
N PHE A 368 -13.30 -20.07 -12.84
CA PHE A 368 -14.62 -20.03 -13.46
C PHE A 368 -14.77 -21.01 -14.64
N ASN A 369 -13.69 -21.64 -15.08
CA ASN A 369 -13.69 -22.84 -15.92
C ASN A 369 -13.71 -24.16 -15.10
N GLY A 370 -13.57 -24.07 -13.78
CA GLY A 370 -13.47 -25.20 -12.84
C GLY A 370 -12.26 -26.08 -13.00
N GLU A 371 -11.15 -25.50 -13.44
CA GLU A 371 -9.83 -26.13 -13.45
C GLU A 371 -9.17 -26.03 -12.06
N LEU A 372 -9.70 -25.19 -11.16
CA LEU A 372 -9.31 -25.08 -9.75
C LEU A 372 -10.35 -25.79 -8.87
N MET A 373 -10.22 -27.11 -8.71
CA MET A 373 -11.01 -27.88 -7.74
C MET A 373 -10.10 -28.46 -6.66
N ILE A 374 -10.58 -28.57 -5.42
CA ILE A 374 -9.81 -29.03 -4.25
C ILE A 374 -9.25 -30.46 -4.45
N ASN A 375 -9.72 -31.22 -5.45
CA ASN A 375 -9.19 -32.53 -5.82
C ASN A 375 -8.49 -32.53 -7.19
N GLN A 376 -7.29 -31.98 -7.26
CA GLN A 376 -6.25 -32.52 -8.14
C GLN A 376 -4.99 -32.84 -7.33
N LYS A 377 -4.80 -34.13 -7.05
CA LYS A 377 -3.45 -34.68 -6.85
C LYS A 377 -2.69 -34.54 -8.17
N SER A 378 -1.91 -33.48 -8.35
CA SER A 378 -0.87 -33.37 -9.38
C SER A 378 0.35 -32.75 -8.69
N SER A 379 1.48 -33.44 -8.46
CA SER A 379 2.30 -34.24 -9.37
C SER A 379 2.48 -33.59 -10.75
N SER A 380 3.01 -32.36 -10.77
CA SER A 380 3.64 -31.83 -11.98
C SER A 380 4.70 -30.79 -11.62
N LYS A 381 5.96 -31.17 -11.89
CA LYS A 381 7.14 -30.32 -11.86
C LYS A 381 6.89 -29.06 -12.70
N VAL A 382 6.84 -27.89 -12.08
CA VAL A 382 7.03 -26.61 -12.78
C VAL A 382 8.46 -26.17 -12.49
N SER A 383 9.31 -26.34 -13.49
CA SER A 383 10.67 -25.79 -13.53
C SER A 383 10.60 -24.26 -13.56
N THR A 384 11.05 -23.62 -12.49
CA THR A 384 11.32 -22.18 -12.48
C THR A 384 12.75 -21.92 -12.98
N PRO A 385 12.95 -20.98 -13.92
CA PRO A 385 14.30 -20.57 -14.33
C PRO A 385 14.97 -19.78 -13.22
N ARG A 386 16.19 -20.22 -12.89
CA ARG A 386 17.08 -19.66 -11.87
C ARG A 386 17.63 -18.31 -12.33
N ILE A 387 17.34 -17.24 -11.59
CA ILE A 387 18.07 -15.96 -11.71
C ILE A 387 18.92 -15.82 -10.45
N THR A 388 20.23 -15.95 -10.61
CA THR A 388 21.24 -15.73 -9.57
C THR A 388 21.52 -14.23 -9.39
N PRO A 389 21.58 -13.72 -8.15
CA PRO A 389 22.16 -12.41 -7.87
C PRO A 389 23.60 -12.58 -7.38
N GLU A 390 24.57 -12.35 -8.27
CA GLU A 390 25.91 -11.95 -7.88
C GLU A 390 26.08 -10.46 -8.18
N THR A 391 26.34 -9.65 -7.16
CA THR A 391 27.66 -9.04 -6.89
C THR A 391 27.46 -7.98 -5.80
N SER A 392 28.17 -8.19 -4.71
CA SER A 392 28.28 -7.33 -3.53
C SER A 392 29.34 -6.23 -3.72
N LEU A 393 29.48 -5.39 -2.67
CA LEU A 393 30.62 -4.54 -2.23
C LEU A 393 30.28 -3.04 -2.29
N HIS A 394 30.64 -2.18 -1.35
CA HIS A 394 31.04 -2.27 0.08
C HIS A 394 31.06 -0.80 0.57
N VAL A 395 30.58 -0.56 1.82
CA VAL A 395 31.13 0.31 2.91
C VAL A 395 31.35 1.81 2.57
N ILE A 396 30.88 2.79 3.36
CA ILE A 396 31.52 3.32 4.59
C ILE A 396 30.46 3.97 5.51
N ALA A 397 30.62 3.71 6.81
CA ALA A 397 29.94 4.37 7.93
C ALA A 397 30.87 5.43 8.57
N THR A 398 30.27 6.50 9.09
CA THR A 398 30.55 7.25 10.35
C THR A 398 29.70 8.53 10.33
N ASP A 399 28.72 8.68 11.24
CA ASP A 399 28.80 9.44 12.51
C ASP A 399 28.99 10.96 12.34
N SER A 400 28.37 11.88 13.07
CA SER A 400 27.12 12.00 13.82
C SER A 400 26.96 13.48 14.23
N ASN A 401 25.71 13.94 14.37
CA ASN A 401 25.18 15.02 15.23
C ASN A 401 25.72 16.47 15.19
N LYS A 402 24.76 17.38 14.90
CA LYS A 402 24.46 18.76 15.41
C LYS A 402 24.06 19.61 14.19
N GLU A 403 22.90 20.23 14.07
CA GLU A 403 22.16 21.04 15.03
C GLU A 403 20.67 21.08 14.67
N ARG A 404 19.85 20.57 15.59
CA ARG A 404 18.45 20.96 15.77
C ARG A 404 18.45 22.40 16.27
N THR A 405 17.71 23.29 15.61
CA THR A 405 16.56 24.04 16.18
C THR A 405 16.23 25.23 15.30
N THR A 406 15.16 25.13 14.49
CA THR A 406 14.28 26.27 14.08
C THR A 406 13.11 25.87 13.15
N LEU A 407 12.77 24.57 13.03
CA LEU A 407 11.58 24.07 12.31
C LEU A 407 10.46 23.68 13.28
N GLN A 408 9.93 24.66 14.00
CA GLN A 408 8.76 24.49 14.85
C GLN A 408 7.76 25.57 14.48
N LYS A 409 6.75 25.25 13.64
CA LYS A 409 5.35 25.62 13.91
C LYS A 409 4.38 25.29 12.77
N VAL A 410 4.81 25.08 11.52
CA VAL A 410 3.87 24.81 10.40
C VAL A 410 3.86 23.33 9.94
N ASP A 411 4.91 22.56 10.19
CA ASP A 411 4.96 21.08 10.05
C ASP A 411 4.04 20.31 11.01
N LYS A 412 3.47 20.97 12.02
CA LYS A 412 2.88 20.37 13.22
C LYS A 412 1.41 19.93 13.09
N ALA A 413 0.87 19.84 11.87
CA ALA A 413 -0.51 19.39 11.65
C ALA A 413 -0.58 18.08 10.82
N LYS A 414 0.17 18.00 9.71
CA LYS A 414 0.23 16.80 8.84
C LYS A 414 1.32 15.81 9.24
N SER A 415 2.54 16.26 9.60
CA SER A 415 3.49 15.40 10.32
C SER A 415 2.85 14.93 11.62
N THR A 416 2.03 15.77 12.26
CA THR A 416 1.28 15.41 13.45
C THR A 416 0.15 14.42 13.19
N LEU A 417 -0.39 14.25 11.97
CA LEU A 417 -1.39 13.21 11.68
C LEU A 417 -0.74 11.84 11.39
N ILE A 418 0.37 11.84 10.64
CA ILE A 418 1.18 10.63 10.37
C ILE A 418 1.95 10.22 11.62
N SER A 419 2.59 11.18 12.31
CA SER A 419 3.12 10.97 13.65
C SER A 419 2.01 10.64 14.62
N LYS A 420 0.80 11.23 14.60
CA LYS A 420 -0.30 10.77 15.48
C LYS A 420 -0.68 9.33 15.18
N LYS A 421 -0.68 8.88 13.92
CA LYS A 421 -1.00 7.49 13.59
C LYS A 421 0.11 6.54 14.01
N GLU A 422 1.37 6.90 13.79
CA GLU A 422 2.54 6.14 14.25
C GLU A 422 2.71 6.19 15.76
N GLU A 423 2.44 7.32 16.41
CA GLU A 423 2.42 7.57 17.85
C GLU A 423 1.23 6.86 18.48
N GLN A 424 0.07 6.82 17.84
CA GLN A 424 -1.05 5.99 18.27
C GLN A 424 -0.69 4.51 18.14
N SER A 425 -0.13 4.06 17.02
CA SER A 425 0.32 2.67 16.85
C SER A 425 1.38 2.29 17.89
N PHE A 426 2.38 3.14 18.10
CA PHE A 426 3.39 2.97 19.15
C PHE A 426 2.78 2.98 20.54
N LEU A 427 1.85 3.90 20.84
CA LEU A 427 1.18 4.01 22.13
C LEU A 427 0.37 2.74 22.43
N LYS A 428 -0.38 2.23 21.46
CA LYS A 428 -1.16 0.98 21.57
C LYS A 428 -0.25 -0.20 21.88
N ARG A 429 0.87 -0.29 21.17
CA ARG A 429 1.86 -1.35 21.35
C ARG A 429 2.62 -1.22 22.67
N LYS A 430 2.88 0.01 23.12
CA LYS A 430 3.42 0.32 24.44
C LYS A 430 2.44 -0.07 25.55
N ILE A 431 1.15 0.17 25.40
CA ILE A 431 0.12 -0.27 26.35
C ILE A 431 0.14 -1.80 26.45
N LEU A 432 0.13 -2.51 25.32
CA LEU A 432 0.25 -3.97 25.30
C LEU A 432 1.53 -4.47 25.98
N GLY A 433 2.68 -3.88 25.63
CA GLY A 433 3.96 -4.24 26.26
C GLY A 433 3.96 -3.98 27.78
N SER A 434 3.34 -2.88 28.21
CA SER A 434 3.20 -2.52 29.63
C SER A 434 2.27 -3.49 30.37
N TYR A 435 1.20 -3.96 29.71
CA TYR A 435 0.34 -5.01 30.23
C TYR A 435 1.10 -6.32 30.43
N ILE A 436 1.86 -6.76 29.43
CA ILE A 436 2.68 -7.98 29.51
C ILE A 436 3.68 -7.91 30.67
N ILE A 437 4.38 -6.78 30.84
CA ILE A 437 5.29 -6.59 31.97
C ILE A 437 4.54 -6.67 33.29
N ASN A 438 3.44 -5.93 33.44
CA ASN A 438 2.67 -5.89 34.68
C ASN A 438 2.19 -7.29 35.12
N GLN A 439 1.66 -8.07 34.18
CA GLN A 439 1.18 -9.42 34.44
C GLN A 439 2.29 -10.44 34.71
N SER A 440 3.54 -10.06 34.47
CA SER A 440 4.72 -10.92 34.61
C SER A 440 5.70 -10.47 35.70
N LEU A 441 5.35 -9.46 36.52
CA LEU A 441 6.26 -8.93 37.55
C LEU A 441 6.66 -9.95 38.63
N GLU A 442 5.83 -10.97 38.87
CA GLU A 442 6.08 -12.04 39.83
C GLU A 442 6.86 -13.21 39.24
N ASP A 443 7.12 -13.20 37.93
CA ASP A 443 7.84 -14.26 37.24
C ASP A 443 9.34 -13.99 37.31
N SER A 444 10.05 -14.77 38.12
CA SER A 444 11.49 -14.63 38.33
C SER A 444 12.34 -14.91 37.09
N GLN A 445 11.77 -15.54 36.05
CA GLN A 445 12.43 -15.80 34.77
C GLN A 445 11.98 -14.83 33.67
N PHE A 446 11.21 -13.79 34.04
CA PHE A 446 10.78 -12.76 33.12
C PHE A 446 11.83 -11.65 32.96
N GLY A 447 12.41 -11.61 31.76
CA GLY A 447 13.31 -10.57 31.29
C GLY A 447 13.06 -10.25 29.81
N ASP A 448 13.95 -9.50 29.18
CA ASP A 448 13.73 -8.98 27.81
C ASP A 448 13.38 -10.06 26.78
N VAL A 449 14.10 -11.18 26.77
CA VAL A 449 13.86 -12.25 25.78
C VAL A 449 12.44 -12.80 25.91
N LYS A 450 11.99 -13.02 27.15
CA LYS A 450 10.65 -13.54 27.43
C LYS A 450 9.59 -12.49 27.11
N PHE A 451 9.83 -11.23 27.47
CA PHE A 451 9.00 -10.09 27.08
C PHE A 451 8.82 -10.00 25.56
N GLU A 452 9.92 -9.97 24.80
CA GLU A 452 9.91 -9.85 23.34
C GLU A 452 9.17 -11.00 22.67
N LYS A 453 9.39 -12.22 23.15
CA LYS A 453 8.72 -13.41 22.59
C LYS A 453 7.24 -13.47 22.93
N LEU A 454 6.85 -13.06 24.14
CA LEU A 454 5.45 -12.94 24.52
C LEU A 454 4.76 -11.83 23.73
N LEU A 455 5.42 -10.69 23.51
CA LEU A 455 4.90 -9.62 22.66
C LEU A 455 4.67 -10.11 21.23
N HIS A 456 5.64 -10.83 20.64
CA HIS A 456 5.50 -11.43 19.32
C HIS A 456 4.28 -12.38 19.24
N LEU A 457 4.15 -13.31 20.18
CA LEU A 457 3.04 -14.26 20.20
C LEU A 457 1.70 -13.55 20.48
N SER A 458 1.64 -12.58 21.38
CA SER A 458 0.44 -11.78 21.60
C SER A 458 0.00 -11.05 20.33
N GLU A 459 0.94 -10.52 19.55
CA GLU A 459 0.62 -9.80 18.31
C GLU A 459 0.23 -10.73 17.16
N TYR A 460 0.97 -11.83 16.96
CA TYR A 460 0.81 -12.71 15.79
C TYR A 460 -0.18 -13.86 15.98
N LEU A 461 -0.34 -14.38 17.20
CA LEU A 461 -1.24 -15.49 17.49
C LEU A 461 -2.58 -15.01 18.06
N ILE A 462 -2.55 -14.06 19.00
CA ILE A 462 -3.74 -13.67 19.77
C ILE A 462 -4.48 -12.50 19.10
N LEU A 463 -3.81 -11.36 18.94
CA LEU A 463 -4.45 -10.12 18.53
C LEU A 463 -4.62 -10.02 17.01
N LYS A 464 -3.68 -10.54 16.22
CA LYS A 464 -3.72 -10.53 14.75
C LYS A 464 -4.10 -9.16 14.18
N ARG A 465 -3.49 -8.11 14.73
CA ARG A 465 -3.69 -6.70 14.33
C ARG A 465 -2.37 -6.02 14.04
N ASN A 466 -2.38 -5.14 13.03
CA ASN A 466 -1.21 -4.35 12.67
C ASN A 466 -1.11 -3.09 13.58
N PHE A 467 -0.17 -3.13 14.52
CA PHE A 467 0.28 -2.03 15.39
C PHE A 467 1.56 -1.36 14.88
N GLY A 468 1.95 -1.58 13.62
CA GLY A 468 3.23 -1.13 13.06
C GLY A 468 4.42 -2.00 13.48
N GLN A 469 4.19 -3.29 13.72
CA GLN A 469 5.24 -4.25 14.08
C GLN A 469 6.11 -4.66 12.89
N HIS A 470 7.42 -4.69 13.12
CA HIS A 470 8.45 -5.02 12.13
C HIS A 470 9.44 -6.02 12.72
N TYR A 471 8.98 -7.26 12.93
CA TYR A 471 9.84 -8.34 13.40
C TYR A 471 10.82 -8.77 12.31
N VAL A 472 12.08 -8.92 12.70
CA VAL A 472 13.14 -9.46 11.87
C VAL A 472 13.77 -10.67 12.55
N GLN A 473 14.41 -11.52 11.76
CA GLN A 473 15.14 -12.68 12.25
C GLN A 473 16.42 -12.23 12.99
N LYS A 474 16.52 -12.59 14.27
CA LYS A 474 17.72 -12.39 15.11
C LYS A 474 18.06 -13.66 15.88
N VAL A 475 19.26 -13.73 16.44
CA VAL A 475 19.79 -14.91 17.15
C VAL A 475 18.79 -15.47 18.17
N ALA A 476 18.15 -14.61 18.98
CA ALA A 476 17.16 -15.00 19.99
C ALA A 476 15.72 -15.14 19.44
N GLY A 477 15.53 -15.42 18.15
CA GLY A 477 14.21 -15.49 17.52
C GLY A 477 13.71 -14.15 16.94
N PRO A 478 12.40 -14.04 16.64
CA PRO A 478 11.78 -12.82 16.13
C PRO A 478 12.03 -11.62 17.05
N TYR A 479 12.49 -10.51 16.49
CA TYR A 479 12.77 -9.30 17.27
C TYR A 479 12.48 -8.02 16.48
N ASP A 480 11.87 -7.04 17.13
CA ASP A 480 11.63 -5.71 16.57
C ASP A 480 12.53 -4.69 17.28
N ASN A 481 13.71 -4.45 16.71
CA ASN A 481 14.72 -3.55 17.29
C ASN A 481 14.18 -2.14 17.53
N LYS A 482 13.47 -1.59 16.53
CA LYS A 482 13.04 -0.18 16.53
C LYS A 482 12.02 0.06 17.63
N PHE A 483 11.03 -0.83 17.76
CA PHE A 483 10.03 -0.71 18.81
C PHE A 483 10.64 -0.95 20.19
N THR A 484 11.40 -2.03 20.38
CA THR A 484 11.88 -2.41 21.72
C THR A 484 12.77 -1.34 22.35
N ILE A 485 13.66 -0.72 21.58
CA ILE A 485 14.52 0.37 22.07
C ILE A 485 13.67 1.55 22.54
N LEU A 486 12.74 2.02 21.71
CA LEU A 486 11.87 3.16 22.02
C LEU A 486 10.90 2.84 23.18
N PHE A 487 10.37 1.61 23.22
CA PHE A 487 9.47 1.14 24.25
C PHE A 487 10.11 1.22 25.64
N PHE A 488 11.30 0.63 25.81
CA PHE A 488 11.97 0.64 27.11
C PHE A 488 12.35 2.06 27.54
N GLN A 489 12.84 2.90 26.62
CA GLN A 489 13.11 4.31 26.92
C GLN A 489 11.85 5.03 27.42
N GLN A 490 10.69 4.77 26.80
CA GLN A 490 9.46 5.48 27.12
C GLN A 490 8.80 5.01 28.43
N ILE A 491 8.78 3.71 28.73
CA ILE A 491 8.20 3.22 30.00
C ILE A 491 9.02 3.65 31.23
N GLU A 492 10.34 3.79 31.07
CA GLU A 492 11.22 4.30 32.13
C GLU A 492 11.06 5.80 32.30
N LYS A 493 11.00 6.55 31.18
CA LYS A 493 10.71 8.00 31.18
C LYS A 493 9.38 8.32 31.86
N ASP A 494 8.34 7.52 31.58
CA ASP A 494 7.02 7.68 32.20
C ASP A 494 6.94 7.13 33.62
N ARG A 495 8.03 6.53 34.12
CA ARG A 495 8.16 5.92 35.44
C ARG A 495 7.11 4.83 35.70
N TRP A 496 6.67 4.14 34.64
CA TRP A 496 5.74 3.02 34.77
C TRP A 496 6.45 1.78 35.30
N PHE A 497 7.66 1.53 34.78
CA PHE A 497 8.52 0.42 35.18
C PHE A 497 9.98 0.89 35.20
N ARG A 498 10.81 0.21 35.99
CA ARG A 498 12.26 0.35 35.98
C ARG A 498 12.86 -0.96 35.45
N ARG A 499 13.76 -0.87 34.46
CA ARG A 499 14.46 -2.04 33.90
C ARG A 499 15.90 -2.02 34.40
N THR A 500 16.27 -3.02 35.20
CA THR A 500 17.62 -3.13 35.80
C THR A 500 18.32 -4.38 35.31
N LYS A 501 19.60 -4.24 34.95
CA LYS A 501 20.43 -5.40 34.62
C LYS A 501 20.96 -6.00 35.91
N LYS A 502 20.64 -7.27 36.17
CA LYS A 502 21.24 -8.08 37.23
C LYS A 502 21.93 -9.26 36.57
N GLU A 503 23.23 -9.41 36.82
CA GLU A 503 24.07 -10.43 36.17
C GLU A 503 23.98 -10.38 34.63
N LYS A 504 23.43 -11.43 34.01
CA LYS A 504 23.26 -11.59 32.56
C LYS A 504 21.84 -11.28 32.07
N GLN A 505 20.91 -10.87 32.93
CA GLN A 505 19.50 -10.67 32.56
C GLN A 505 18.93 -9.32 33.05
N PHE A 506 18.00 -8.78 32.27
CA PHE A 506 17.23 -7.60 32.67
C PHE A 506 16.00 -8.03 33.48
N HIS A 507 15.73 -7.28 34.54
CA HIS A 507 14.60 -7.48 35.44
C HIS A 507 13.76 -6.21 35.49
N PHE A 508 12.44 -6.38 35.62
CA PHE A 508 11.48 -5.29 35.68
C PHE A 508 10.98 -5.09 37.12
N GLN A 509 10.84 -3.84 37.53
CA GLN A 509 10.25 -3.44 38.80
C GLN A 509 9.20 -2.35 38.56
N LYS A 510 8.21 -2.26 39.47
CA LYS A 510 7.23 -1.18 39.43
C LYS A 510 7.95 0.18 39.59
N GLY A 511 7.63 1.12 38.70
CA GLY A 511 8.09 2.50 38.84
C GLY A 511 7.14 3.33 39.71
N GLU A 512 7.54 4.56 40.03
CA GLU A 512 6.75 5.50 40.86
C GLU A 512 5.33 5.75 40.33
N LYS A 513 5.15 5.72 39.00
CA LYS A 513 3.87 5.98 38.33
C LYS A 513 3.27 4.71 37.72
N HIS A 514 3.57 3.55 38.30
CA HIS A 514 3.07 2.26 37.82
C HIS A 514 1.55 2.21 37.64
N GLU A 515 0.76 2.75 38.58
CA GLU A 515 -0.71 2.80 38.50
C GLU A 515 -1.25 3.59 37.31
N SER A 516 -0.44 4.48 36.72
CA SER A 516 -0.85 5.20 35.50
C SER A 516 -0.84 4.28 34.28
N SER A 517 -0.03 3.22 34.28
CA SER A 517 0.01 2.25 33.19
C SER A 517 -1.27 1.39 33.13
N THR A 518 -1.84 1.04 34.29
CA THR A 518 -3.03 0.18 34.38
C THR A 518 -4.29 0.88 33.89
N LYS A 519 -4.40 2.19 34.10
CA LYS A 519 -5.48 3.04 33.58
C LYS A 519 -5.52 3.09 32.04
N ALA A 520 -4.41 2.80 31.37
CA ALA A 520 -4.31 2.83 29.92
C ALA A 520 -4.73 1.51 29.24
N TYR A 521 -5.02 0.44 30.00
CA TYR A 521 -5.34 -0.88 29.43
C TYR A 521 -6.71 -0.96 28.76
N ASN A 522 -7.63 -0.04 29.08
CA ASN A 522 -8.95 0.07 28.48
C ASN A 522 -8.95 0.24 26.95
N TYR A 523 -7.79 0.48 26.35
CA TYR A 523 -7.61 0.47 24.91
C TYR A 523 -7.92 -0.91 24.28
N PHE A 524 -7.64 -2.00 25.00
CA PHE A 524 -7.98 -3.36 24.58
C PHE A 524 -9.25 -3.80 25.29
N SER A 525 -10.09 -4.59 24.61
CA SER A 525 -11.25 -5.20 25.26
C SER A 525 -10.81 -6.18 26.36
N GLU A 526 -11.65 -6.39 27.37
CA GLU A 526 -11.38 -7.37 28.43
C GLU A 526 -11.15 -8.77 27.86
N GLN A 527 -11.84 -9.12 26.77
CA GLN A 527 -11.65 -10.38 26.08
C GLN A 527 -10.26 -10.49 25.42
N GLU A 528 -9.80 -9.46 24.70
CA GLU A 528 -8.46 -9.41 24.10
C GLU A 528 -7.37 -9.56 25.18
N LEU A 529 -7.49 -8.81 26.28
CA LEU A 529 -6.55 -8.91 27.40
C LEU A 529 -6.65 -10.26 28.13
N GLY A 530 -7.85 -10.85 28.22
CA GLY A 530 -8.05 -12.19 28.78
C GLY A 530 -7.31 -13.27 27.99
N PHE A 531 -7.31 -13.18 26.66
CA PHE A 531 -6.53 -14.09 25.82
C PHE A 531 -5.02 -13.86 25.94
N VAL A 532 -4.57 -12.60 25.97
CA VAL A 532 -3.17 -12.26 26.22
C VAL A 532 -2.72 -12.76 27.59
N GLN A 533 -3.55 -12.61 28.62
CA GLN A 533 -3.30 -13.14 29.96
C GLN A 533 -3.19 -14.66 29.96
N SER A 534 -4.08 -15.34 29.25
CA SER A 534 -4.04 -16.80 29.12
C SER A 534 -2.72 -17.27 28.51
N LEU A 535 -2.21 -16.56 27.50
CA LEU A 535 -0.90 -16.81 26.91
C LEU A 535 0.22 -16.56 27.93
N ILE A 536 0.20 -15.46 28.69
CA ILE A 536 1.20 -15.16 29.73
C ILE A 536 1.21 -16.25 30.80
N GLN A 537 0.04 -16.67 31.27
CA GLN A 537 -0.08 -17.74 32.28
C GLN A 537 0.43 -19.08 31.76
N LEU A 538 0.21 -19.39 30.48
CA LEU A 538 0.75 -20.60 29.85
C LEU A 538 2.29 -20.66 29.92
N PHE A 539 2.96 -19.51 29.91
CA PHE A 539 4.42 -19.39 30.01
C PHE A 539 4.94 -18.99 31.39
N LYS A 540 4.09 -18.79 32.41
CA LYS A 540 4.51 -18.30 33.75
C LYS A 540 5.60 -19.16 34.39
N LYS A 541 5.53 -20.49 34.25
CA LYS A 541 6.52 -21.45 34.78
C LYS A 541 7.62 -21.83 33.78
N ALA A 542 7.58 -21.29 32.55
CA ALA A 542 8.55 -21.61 31.51
C ALA A 542 9.79 -20.72 31.62
N ASN A 543 10.97 -21.27 31.36
CA ASN A 543 12.18 -20.44 31.23
C ASN A 543 12.19 -19.67 29.90
N TYR A 544 13.03 -18.64 29.83
CA TYR A 544 13.15 -17.80 28.63
C TYR A 544 13.52 -18.64 27.39
N GLU A 545 14.31 -19.71 27.54
CA GLU A 545 14.68 -20.61 26.45
C GLU A 545 13.47 -21.32 25.84
N LYS A 546 12.54 -21.82 26.66
CA LYS A 546 11.31 -22.46 26.17
C LYS A 546 10.45 -21.46 25.38
N VAL A 547 10.32 -20.23 25.87
CA VAL A 547 9.55 -19.19 25.17
C VAL A 547 10.25 -18.77 23.86
N GLU A 548 11.58 -18.70 23.87
CA GLU A 548 12.41 -18.45 22.69
C GLU A 548 12.20 -19.51 21.61
N VAL A 549 12.27 -20.79 22.01
CA VAL A 549 12.06 -21.93 21.10
C VAL A 549 10.67 -21.88 20.51
N VAL A 550 9.62 -21.72 21.33
CA VAL A 550 8.23 -21.69 20.84
C VAL A 550 7.98 -20.50 19.92
N SER A 551 8.44 -19.30 20.29
CA SER A 551 8.24 -18.09 19.47
C SER A 551 8.99 -18.18 18.13
N THR A 552 10.17 -18.80 18.12
CA THR A 552 10.93 -19.04 16.87
C THR A 552 10.29 -20.14 16.02
N LEU A 553 9.85 -21.25 16.63
CA LEU A 553 9.11 -22.32 15.94
C LEU A 553 7.82 -21.79 15.33
N TYR A 554 7.11 -20.93 16.07
CA TYR A 554 5.92 -20.24 15.56
C TYR A 554 6.26 -19.41 14.34
N ALA A 555 7.35 -18.64 14.36
CA ALA A 555 7.75 -17.79 13.23
C ALA A 555 8.17 -18.60 11.99
N VAL A 556 8.95 -19.68 12.14
CA VAL A 556 9.33 -20.51 10.99
C VAL A 556 8.13 -21.26 10.41
N TRP A 557 7.24 -21.76 11.27
CA TRP A 557 5.99 -22.38 10.85
C TRP A 557 5.11 -21.36 10.11
N ASN A 558 4.93 -20.17 10.68
CA ASN A 558 4.15 -19.11 10.06
C ASN A 558 4.77 -18.67 8.71
N ASN A 559 6.09 -18.56 8.62
CA ASN A 559 6.80 -18.26 7.38
C ASN A 559 6.52 -19.31 6.31
N ARG A 560 6.54 -20.61 6.64
CA ARG A 560 6.18 -21.67 5.70
C ARG A 560 4.74 -21.56 5.22
N ILE A 561 3.80 -21.29 6.13
CA ILE A 561 2.38 -21.09 5.76
C ILE A 561 2.27 -19.91 4.78
N ILE A 562 2.92 -18.78 5.08
CA ILE A 562 2.92 -17.60 4.20
C ILE A 562 3.54 -17.91 2.84
N LYS A 563 4.57 -18.75 2.78
CA LYS A 563 5.24 -19.18 1.54
C LYS A 563 4.50 -20.29 0.78
N GLY A 564 3.46 -20.89 1.37
CA GLY A 564 2.80 -22.07 0.80
C GLY A 564 3.69 -23.32 0.79
N GLU A 565 4.64 -23.41 1.72
CA GLU A 565 5.58 -24.53 1.84
C GLU A 565 4.99 -25.66 2.71
N PRO A 566 5.41 -26.93 2.51
CA PRO A 566 4.94 -28.06 3.32
C PRO A 566 5.24 -27.87 4.81
N ILE A 567 4.24 -28.16 5.64
CA ILE A 567 4.29 -28.08 7.10
C ILE A 567 4.56 -29.48 7.67
N GLU A 568 5.82 -29.90 7.61
CA GLU A 568 6.28 -31.17 8.17
C GLU A 568 7.26 -30.91 9.32
N ASP A 569 7.20 -31.71 10.39
CA ASP A 569 8.02 -31.51 11.60
C ASP A 569 9.51 -31.44 11.28
N ASN A 570 10.00 -32.29 10.38
CA ASN A 570 11.41 -32.30 9.98
C ASN A 570 11.81 -31.00 9.29
N LEU A 571 10.93 -30.42 8.47
CA LEU A 571 11.18 -29.18 7.74
C LEU A 571 11.07 -27.96 8.66
N LEU A 572 10.13 -27.95 9.61
CA LEU A 572 10.04 -26.91 10.65
C LEU A 572 11.27 -26.90 11.55
N LYS A 573 11.78 -28.09 11.90
CA LYS A 573 13.04 -28.24 12.65
C LYS A 573 14.23 -27.74 11.84
N GLU A 574 14.29 -28.05 10.55
CA GLU A 574 15.35 -27.58 9.66
C GLU A 574 15.36 -26.05 9.58
N ASP A 575 14.21 -25.41 9.33
CA ASP A 575 14.11 -23.95 9.28
C ASP A 575 14.48 -23.29 10.60
N PHE A 576 14.10 -23.91 11.73
CA PHE A 576 14.49 -23.45 13.05
C PHE A 576 16.00 -23.49 13.24
N LEU A 577 16.68 -24.55 12.78
CA LEU A 577 18.13 -24.68 12.87
C LEU A 577 18.83 -23.72 11.90
N ASN A 578 18.24 -23.46 10.73
CA ASN A 578 18.72 -22.49 9.75
C ASN A 578 18.46 -21.03 10.17
N TRP A 579 17.64 -20.81 11.21
CA TRP A 579 17.37 -19.49 11.76
C TRP A 579 18.66 -18.80 12.24
N ASP A 580 19.52 -19.51 12.95
CA ASP A 580 20.85 -19.05 13.35
C ASP A 580 21.71 -20.25 13.78
N LEU A 581 23.03 -20.21 13.52
CA LEU A 581 23.94 -21.30 13.90
C LEU A 581 23.87 -21.65 15.40
N GLN A 582 23.62 -20.65 16.25
CA GLN A 582 23.50 -20.84 17.70
C GLN A 582 22.23 -21.59 18.12
N LYS A 583 21.25 -21.78 17.23
CA LYS A 583 20.01 -22.53 17.52
C LYS A 583 20.24 -24.04 17.62
N THR A 584 21.38 -24.54 17.15
CA THR A 584 21.77 -25.96 17.25
C THR A 584 21.70 -26.50 18.68
N LYS A 585 21.94 -25.65 19.68
CA LYS A 585 21.83 -26.03 21.12
C LYS A 585 20.42 -26.43 21.56
N TYR A 586 19.39 -26.14 20.77
CA TYR A 586 17.99 -26.47 21.08
C TYR A 586 17.47 -27.71 20.32
N LYS A 587 18.31 -28.36 19.49
CA LYS A 587 17.91 -29.46 18.59
C LYS A 587 17.11 -30.56 19.30
N ASP A 588 17.57 -31.00 20.46
CA ASP A 588 16.94 -32.09 21.23
C ASP A 588 15.61 -31.71 21.90
N ARG A 589 15.23 -30.43 21.84
CA ARG A 589 14.01 -29.89 22.47
C ARG A 589 12.89 -29.64 21.46
N LEU A 590 13.17 -29.71 20.15
CA LEU A 590 12.23 -29.26 19.11
C LEU A 590 11.01 -30.16 18.96
N ASP A 591 11.18 -31.49 19.00
CA ASP A 591 10.05 -32.43 18.88
C ASP A 591 9.06 -32.25 20.04
N LYS A 592 9.58 -32.15 21.27
CA LYS A 592 8.77 -31.87 22.46
C LYS A 592 8.08 -30.50 22.38
N ALA A 593 8.77 -29.50 21.83
CA ALA A 593 8.20 -28.15 21.68
C ALA A 593 7.07 -28.10 20.64
N LEU A 594 7.24 -28.74 19.47
CA LEU A 594 6.21 -28.83 18.43
C LEU A 594 4.97 -29.59 18.91
N ALA A 595 5.17 -30.74 19.57
CA ALA A 595 4.08 -31.49 20.18
C ALA A 595 3.31 -30.65 21.21
N TRP A 596 4.04 -29.96 22.11
CA TRP A 596 3.44 -29.07 23.11
C TRP A 596 2.72 -27.87 22.48
N MET A 597 3.26 -27.28 21.41
CA MET A 597 2.59 -26.19 20.69
C MET A 597 1.25 -26.64 20.13
N ARG A 598 1.18 -27.83 19.53
CA ARG A 598 -0.09 -28.38 19.02
C ARG A 598 -1.08 -28.67 20.14
N GLU A 599 -0.62 -29.28 21.23
CA GLU A 599 -1.44 -29.57 22.41
C GLU A 599 -2.06 -28.29 23.00
N LYS A 600 -1.29 -27.19 23.01
CA LYS A 600 -1.74 -25.90 23.55
C LYS A 600 -2.32 -24.95 22.50
N ASN A 601 -2.59 -25.44 21.29
CA ASN A 601 -3.16 -24.69 20.17
C ASN A 601 -2.37 -23.41 19.81
N LEU A 602 -1.03 -23.46 19.90
CA LEU A 602 -0.10 -22.40 19.50
C LEU A 602 0.32 -22.59 18.04
N VAL A 603 -0.66 -22.76 17.16
CA VAL A 603 -0.45 -23.05 15.73
C VAL A 603 -0.70 -21.79 14.91
N PRO A 604 0.25 -21.36 14.06
CA PRO A 604 0.05 -20.20 13.20
C PRO A 604 -0.95 -20.47 12.08
N ASP A 605 -1.55 -19.40 11.57
CA ASP A 605 -2.51 -19.41 10.46
C ASP A 605 -2.04 -18.61 9.23
N GLY A 606 -0.76 -18.22 9.20
CA GLY A 606 -0.19 -17.42 8.11
C GLY A 606 -0.41 -15.92 8.28
N TRP A 607 -0.85 -15.46 9.45
CA TRP A 607 -1.07 -14.04 9.69
C TRP A 607 0.23 -13.26 9.93
N GLY A 608 0.35 -12.08 9.33
CA GLY A 608 1.50 -11.16 9.46
C GLY A 608 2.52 -11.25 8.32
N PRO A 609 3.47 -10.29 8.23
CA PRO A 609 4.55 -10.33 7.25
C PRO A 609 5.56 -11.45 7.55
N LEU A 610 6.34 -11.84 6.53
CA LEU A 610 7.47 -12.76 6.70
C LEU A 610 8.52 -12.17 7.65
N ILE A 611 9.03 -13.03 8.53
CA ILE A 611 10.12 -12.68 9.46
C ILE A 611 11.41 -13.26 8.90
N GLU A 612 12.22 -12.42 8.25
CA GLU A 612 13.45 -12.81 7.56
C GLU A 612 14.68 -12.08 8.12
N LYS A 613 15.87 -12.56 7.75
CA LYS A 613 17.14 -11.87 8.03
C LYS A 613 17.11 -10.49 7.39
N THR A 614 17.44 -9.48 8.18
CA THR A 614 17.71 -8.13 7.66
C THR A 614 18.95 -8.20 6.78
N LYS A 615 18.84 -7.76 5.52
CA LYS A 615 19.96 -7.67 4.58
C LYS A 615 20.99 -6.65 5.01
#